data_AF-A0A822G3E1-F1
#
_entry.id   AF-A0A822G3E1-F1
#
_cell.length_a   1.000
_cell.length_b   1.000
_cell.length_c   1.000
_cell.angle_alpha   90.00
_cell.angle_beta   90.00
_cell.angle_gamma   90.00
#
_symmetry.space_group_name_H-M   'P 1'
#
loop_
_entity.id
_entity.type
_entity.pdbx_description
1 polymer ?
#
loop_
_entity_poly.entity_id
_entity_poly.type
_entity_poly.pdbx_seq_one_letter_code
_entity_poly.pdbx_strand_id
1 'polypeptide(L)'
;MPANSVRTYSNKYSFLFDNEAFRFLALCKNGIEFNLEEKKDYSRSWDYSIREFSRLICRIIQCDKHATRDTLSFNEAQQLNRKLVRPIGEIVTLIQENLQLAEQQKKMLYQIAVRHMCGA
;
A
#
# COMPACT_ATOMS: atom_id res chain seq x y z
N MET A 1 6.92 3.96 19.12
CA MET A 1 7.86 3.89 17.98
C MET A 1 8.99 2.96 18.40
N PRO A 2 9.05 1.68 17.99
CA PRO A 2 10.20 0.87 18.32
C PRO A 2 11.37 1.18 17.39
N ALA A 3 12.56 1.12 17.99
CA ALA A 3 13.84 1.59 17.51
C ALA A 3 14.33 0.91 16.22
N ASN A 4 15.22 1.62 15.52
CA ASN A 4 16.06 1.13 14.43
C ASN A 4 16.69 -0.22 14.76
N SER A 5 16.04 -1.31 14.37
CA SER A 5 16.65 -2.63 14.34
C SER A 5 17.58 -2.67 13.12
N VAL A 6 18.89 -2.63 13.36
CA VAL A 6 19.88 -3.04 12.36
C VAL A 6 19.45 -4.42 11.87
N ARG A 7 18.98 -4.52 10.62
CA ARG A 7 18.59 -5.80 10.01
C ARG A 7 19.86 -6.62 9.84
N THR A 8 20.18 -7.44 10.83
CA THR A 8 21.21 -8.47 10.71
C THR A 8 20.75 -9.46 9.64
N TYR A 9 21.47 -9.52 8.53
CA TYR A 9 21.24 -10.50 7.47
C TYR A 9 21.57 -11.88 8.01
N SER A 10 20.56 -12.60 8.51
CA SER A 10 20.69 -13.99 8.94
C SER A 10 20.45 -14.91 7.75
N ASN A 11 21.32 -15.91 7.56
CA ASN A 11 21.15 -16.96 6.55
C ASN A 11 19.74 -17.61 6.61
N LYS A 12 19.12 -17.64 7.80
CA LYS A 12 17.75 -18.09 8.00
C LYS A 12 16.69 -17.36 7.16
N TYR A 13 16.90 -16.07 6.84
CA TYR A 13 15.95 -15.23 6.10
C TYR A 13 16.50 -14.73 4.75
N SER A 14 17.72 -15.09 4.40
CA SER A 14 18.37 -14.72 3.15
C SER A 14 18.31 -15.88 2.17
N PHE A 15 17.55 -15.78 1.09
CA PHE A 15 17.43 -16.80 0.04
C PHE A 15 18.15 -16.32 -1.22
N LEU A 16 19.07 -17.12 -1.73
CA LEU A 16 19.94 -16.75 -2.85
C LEU A 16 19.64 -17.62 -4.06
N PHE A 17 19.37 -16.98 -5.19
CA PHE A 17 19.01 -17.62 -6.45
C PHE A 17 19.97 -17.18 -7.53
N ASP A 18 20.48 -18.13 -8.30
CA ASP A 18 21.26 -17.85 -9.48
C ASP A 18 20.32 -17.78 -10.71
N ASN A 19 20.29 -16.63 -11.38
CA ASN A 19 19.47 -16.46 -12.58
C ASN A 19 20.12 -17.12 -13.82
N GLU A 20 21.41 -17.43 -13.76
CA GLU A 20 22.18 -17.92 -14.90
C GLU A 20 21.79 -19.35 -15.24
N ALA A 21 21.39 -20.15 -14.24
CA ALA A 21 20.89 -21.51 -14.47
C ALA A 21 19.60 -21.52 -15.33
N PHE A 22 18.68 -20.56 -15.12
CA PHE A 22 17.47 -20.42 -15.94
C PHE A 22 17.81 -19.94 -17.36
N ARG A 23 18.77 -19.02 -17.47
CA ARG A 23 19.23 -18.51 -18.76
C ARG A 23 19.91 -19.61 -19.58
N PHE A 24 20.76 -20.41 -18.96
CA PHE A 24 21.36 -21.59 -19.56
C PHE A 24 20.31 -22.53 -20.17
N LEU A 25 19.25 -22.87 -19.43
CA LEU A 25 18.17 -23.72 -19.95
C LEU A 25 17.46 -23.10 -21.17
N ALA A 26 17.24 -21.79 -21.17
CA ALA A 26 16.64 -21.09 -22.31
C ALA A 26 17.56 -21.11 -23.55
N LEU A 27 18.87 -20.95 -23.36
CA LEU A 27 19.86 -21.01 -24.44
C LEU A 27 19.99 -22.43 -25.00
N CYS A 28 19.99 -23.45 -24.15
CA CYS A 28 19.93 -24.86 -24.60
C CYS A 28 18.66 -25.15 -25.41
N LYS A 29 17.50 -24.62 -25.00
CA LYS A 29 16.24 -24.75 -25.76
C LYS A 29 16.33 -24.12 -27.16
N ASN A 30 17.14 -23.07 -27.31
CA ASN A 30 17.41 -22.41 -28.59
C ASN A 30 18.55 -23.06 -29.40
N GLY A 31 19.03 -24.24 -28.99
CA GLY A 31 20.04 -24.99 -29.72
C GLY A 31 21.48 -24.50 -29.54
N ILE A 32 21.74 -23.66 -28.53
CA ILE A 32 23.10 -23.23 -28.21
C ILE A 32 23.82 -24.35 -27.44
N GLU A 33 24.97 -24.76 -27.95
CA GLU A 33 25.82 -25.76 -27.32
C GLU A 33 26.81 -25.13 -26.34
N PHE A 34 26.99 -25.82 -25.22
CA PHE A 34 27.94 -25.48 -24.17
C PHE A 34 28.90 -26.64 -23.96
N ASN A 35 30.12 -26.33 -23.57
CA ASN A 35 31.13 -27.33 -23.26
C ASN A 35 30.77 -28.07 -21.95
N LEU A 36 31.50 -29.16 -21.67
CA LEU A 36 31.20 -30.02 -20.52
C LEU A 36 31.43 -29.33 -19.16
N GLU A 37 32.34 -28.36 -19.10
CA GLU A 37 32.68 -27.63 -17.88
C GLU A 37 31.59 -26.60 -17.56
N GLU A 38 31.17 -25.81 -18.56
CA GLU A 38 30.04 -24.89 -18.47
C GLU A 38 28.77 -25.60 -18.01
N LYS A 39 28.46 -26.77 -18.60
CA LYS A 39 27.29 -27.57 -18.21
C LYS A 39 27.35 -28.00 -16.74
N LYS A 40 28.52 -28.33 -16.21
CA LYS A 40 28.68 -28.72 -14.80
C LYS A 40 28.47 -27.53 -13.87
N ASP A 41 28.98 -26.36 -14.24
CA ASP A 41 28.82 -25.14 -13.45
C ASP A 41 27.35 -24.71 -13.39
N TYR A 42 26.67 -24.65 -14.54
CA TYR A 42 25.24 -24.33 -14.58
C TYR A 42 24.39 -25.38 -13.85
N SER A 43 24.74 -26.66 -13.90
CA SER A 43 24.08 -27.71 -13.13
C SER A 43 24.23 -27.48 -11.62
N ARG A 44 25.43 -27.13 -11.16
CA ARG A 44 25.67 -26.83 -9.73
C ARG A 44 24.89 -25.60 -9.27
N SER A 45 24.86 -24.54 -10.08
CA SER A 45 24.07 -23.34 -9.82
C SER A 45 22.56 -23.62 -9.79
N TRP A 46 22.08 -24.51 -10.67
CA TRP A 46 20.70 -24.97 -10.68
C TRP A 46 20.33 -25.68 -9.37
N ASP A 47 21.13 -26.67 -8.97
CA ASP A 47 20.87 -27.45 -7.75
C ASP A 47 20.83 -26.55 -6.51
N TYR A 48 21.75 -25.59 -6.42
CA TYR A 48 21.76 -24.61 -5.34
C TYR A 48 20.48 -23.75 -5.34
N SER A 49 20.09 -23.23 -6.51
CA SER A 49 18.92 -22.36 -6.65
C SER A 49 17.61 -23.08 -6.32
N ILE A 50 17.46 -24.33 -6.75
CA ILE A 50 16.28 -25.15 -6.44
C ILE A 50 16.21 -25.48 -4.95
N ARG A 51 17.35 -25.75 -4.30
CA ARG A 51 17.39 -25.96 -2.86
C ARG A 51 16.96 -24.71 -2.09
N GLU A 52 17.49 -23.55 -2.45
CA GLU A 52 17.10 -22.27 -1.84
C GLU A 52 15.64 -21.92 -2.12
N PHE A 53 15.11 -22.31 -3.28
CA PHE A 53 13.71 -22.07 -3.65
C PHE A 53 12.79 -22.92 -2.81
N SER A 54 13.13 -24.19 -2.66
CA SER A 54 12.42 -25.12 -1.78
C SER A 54 12.44 -24.60 -0.34
N ARG A 55 13.59 -24.09 0.14
CA ARG A 55 13.70 -23.49 1.48
C ARG A 55 12.79 -22.26 1.64
N LEU A 56 12.73 -21.40 0.62
CA LEU A 56 11.84 -20.23 0.59
C LEU A 56 10.37 -20.65 0.63
N ILE A 57 9.95 -21.57 -0.24
CA ILE A 57 8.57 -22.04 -0.30
C ILE A 57 8.16 -22.71 1.02
N CYS A 58 8.99 -23.60 1.57
CA CYS A 58 8.75 -24.20 2.88
C CYS A 58 8.59 -23.13 3.97
N ARG A 59 9.43 -22.09 3.95
CA ARG A 59 9.32 -20.97 4.89
C ARG A 59 8.02 -20.20 4.71
N ILE A 60 7.61 -19.90 3.47
CA ILE A 60 6.36 -19.20 3.16
C ILE A 60 5.16 -20.00 3.68
N ILE A 61 5.15 -21.33 3.48
CA ILE A 61 4.08 -22.22 3.96
C ILE A 61 4.01 -22.25 5.49
N GLN A 62 5.17 -22.21 6.17
CA GLN A 62 5.27 -22.20 7.63
C GLN A 62 5.04 -20.83 8.26
N CYS A 63 5.08 -19.75 7.48
CA CYS A 63 4.70 -18.44 7.99
C CYS A 63 3.19 -18.46 8.24
N ASP A 64 2.78 -17.97 9.40
CA ASP A 64 1.37 -17.71 9.65
C ASP A 64 0.83 -16.88 8.50
N LYS A 65 -0.33 -17.30 7.98
CA LYS A 65 -1.07 -16.50 7.02
C LYS A 65 -1.24 -15.15 7.67
N HIS A 66 -0.53 -14.14 7.17
CA HIS A 66 -0.81 -12.77 7.56
C HIS A 66 -2.32 -12.61 7.40
N ALA A 67 -3.01 -12.01 8.37
CA ALA A 67 -4.45 -11.79 8.27
C ALA A 67 -4.69 -10.76 7.15
N THR A 68 -4.62 -11.20 5.90
CA THR A 68 -4.67 -10.37 4.69
C THR A 68 -5.98 -9.60 4.66
N ARG A 69 -7.04 -10.22 5.20
CA ARG A 69 -8.34 -9.61 5.42
C ARG A 69 -8.27 -8.39 6.34
N ASP A 70 -7.51 -8.45 7.42
CA ASP A 70 -7.39 -7.33 8.37
C ASP A 70 -6.59 -6.19 7.77
N THR A 71 -5.52 -6.51 7.03
CA THR A 71 -4.74 -5.51 6.29
C THR A 71 -5.55 -4.86 5.17
N LEU A 72 -6.35 -5.64 4.44
CA LEU A 72 -7.23 -5.14 3.38
C LEU A 72 -8.34 -4.25 3.97
N SER A 73 -9.03 -4.74 5.00
CA SER A 73 -10.11 -4.01 5.69
C SER A 73 -9.59 -2.71 6.31
N PHE A 74 -8.40 -2.73 6.91
CA PHE A 74 -7.77 -1.53 7.46
C PHE A 74 -7.42 -0.52 6.36
N ASN A 75 -6.84 -0.98 5.25
CA ASN A 75 -6.51 -0.11 4.12
C ASN A 75 -7.77 0.48 3.46
N GLU A 76 -8.84 -0.31 3.33
CA GLU A 76 -10.14 0.14 2.83
C GLU A 76 -10.76 1.18 3.76
N ALA A 77 -10.74 0.94 5.08
CA ALA A 77 -11.21 1.91 6.08
C ALA A 77 -10.38 3.20 6.06
N GLN A 78 -9.06 3.11 5.92
CA GLN A 78 -8.20 4.29 5.76
C GLN A 78 -8.50 5.05 4.47
N GLN A 79 -8.75 4.34 3.37
CA GLN A 79 -9.11 4.96 2.09
C GLN A 79 -10.47 5.67 2.18
N LEU A 80 -11.45 5.05 2.85
CA LEU A 80 -12.75 5.64 3.11
C LEU A 80 -12.62 6.92 3.94
N ASN A 81 -11.87 6.87 5.05
CA ASN A 81 -11.62 8.04 5.89
C ASN A 81 -11.01 9.19 5.08
N ARG A 82 -9.98 8.92 4.26
CA ARG A 82 -9.37 9.95 3.40
C ARG A 82 -10.36 10.57 2.43
N LYS A 83 -11.25 9.77 1.84
CA LYS A 83 -12.29 10.25 0.92
C LYS A 83 -13.37 11.07 1.62
N LEU A 84 -13.68 10.77 2.88
CA LEU A 84 -14.75 11.43 3.64
C LEU A 84 -14.33 12.73 4.33
N VAL A 85 -13.06 12.87 4.73
CA VAL A 85 -12.59 14.07 5.47
C VAL A 85 -12.87 15.37 4.71
N ARG A 86 -12.60 15.41 3.41
CA ARG A 86 -12.85 16.60 2.58
C ARG A 86 -14.34 16.96 2.49
N PRO A 87 -15.25 16.09 2.01
CA PRO A 87 -16.67 16.44 1.90
C PRO A 87 -17.31 16.75 3.26
N ILE A 88 -16.88 16.10 4.34
CA ILE A 88 -17.34 16.46 5.69
C ILE A 88 -16.92 17.89 6.04
N GLY A 89 -15.68 18.28 5.76
CA GLY A 89 -15.21 19.64 5.97
C GLY A 89 -16.01 20.66 5.17
N GLU A 90 -16.26 20.38 3.89
CA GLU A 90 -17.07 21.23 3.00
C GLU A 90 -18.51 21.38 3.51
N ILE A 91 -19.13 20.29 3.98
CA ILE A 91 -20.48 20.33 4.57
C ILE A 91 -20.50 21.18 5.84
N VAL A 92 -19.51 21.06 6.72
CA VAL A 92 -19.43 21.85 7.95
C VAL A 92 -19.32 23.34 7.62
N THR A 93 -18.48 23.71 6.65
CA THR A 93 -18.36 25.09 6.20
C THR A 93 -19.68 25.62 5.64
N LEU A 94 -20.35 24.86 4.76
CA LEU A 94 -21.64 25.26 4.20
C LEU A 94 -22.72 25.46 5.26
N ILE A 95 -22.75 24.60 6.29
CA ILE A 95 -23.69 24.76 7.42
C ILE A 95 -23.41 26.08 8.15
N GLN A 96 -22.15 26.38 8.42
CA GLN A 96 -21.75 27.62 9.11
C GLN A 96 -22.10 28.87 8.31
N GLU A 97 -21.81 28.87 7.01
CA GLU A 97 -22.14 29.97 6.10
C GLU A 97 -23.65 30.21 6.03
N ASN A 98 -24.44 29.15 5.93
CA ASN A 98 -25.90 29.25 5.90
C ASN A 98 -26.48 29.79 7.21
N LEU A 99 -25.95 29.38 8.36
CA LEU A 99 -26.35 29.96 9.65
C LEU A 99 -26.06 31.46 9.69
N GLN A 100 -24.86 31.87 9.27
CA GLN A 100 -24.46 33.27 9.28
C GLN A 100 -25.34 34.12 8.35
N LEU A 101 -25.66 33.61 7.15
CA LEU A 101 -26.57 34.26 6.21
C LEU A 101 -27.97 34.42 6.79
N ALA A 102 -28.51 33.38 7.45
CA ALA A 102 -29.81 33.43 8.09
C ALA A 102 -29.88 34.50 9.19
N GLU A 103 -28.83 34.61 10.01
CA GLU A 103 -28.74 35.66 11.04
C GLU A 103 -28.66 37.07 10.45
N GLN A 104 -27.89 37.25 9.37
CA GLN A 104 -27.79 38.54 8.67
C GLN A 104 -29.14 38.96 8.07
N GLN A 105 -29.84 38.04 7.41
CA GLN A 105 -31.18 38.29 6.87
C GLN A 105 -32.17 38.66 7.97
N LYS A 106 -32.15 37.93 9.10
CA LYS A 106 -32.97 38.25 10.27
C LYS A 106 -32.71 39.67 10.78
N LYS A 107 -31.43 40.08 10.90
CA LYS A 107 -31.06 41.45 11.32
C LYS A 107 -31.54 42.52 10.32
N MET A 108 -31.39 42.27 9.03
CA MET A 108 -31.87 43.19 7.99
C MET A 108 -33.39 43.39 8.07
N LEU A 109 -34.15 42.31 8.24
CA LEU A 109 -35.61 42.38 8.40
C LEU A 109 -36.03 43.22 9.61
N TYR A 110 -35.36 43.05 10.76
CA TYR A 110 -35.61 43.89 11.94
C TYR A 110 -35.31 45.37 11.67
N GLN A 111 -34.21 45.69 10.98
CA GLN A 111 -33.87 47.07 10.65
C GLN A 111 -34.91 47.72 9.72
N ILE A 112 -35.41 46.98 8.72
CA ILE A 112 -36.47 47.44 7.83
C ILE A 112 -37.76 47.68 8.62
N ALA A 113 -38.15 46.75 9.49
CA ALA A 113 -39.35 46.88 10.32
C ALA A 113 -39.28 48.11 11.26
N VAL A 114 -38.14 48.33 11.91
CA VAL A 114 -37.95 49.52 12.77
C VAL A 114 -38.01 50.81 11.96
N ARG A 115 -37.38 50.85 10.77
CA ARG A 115 -37.40 52.04 9.90
C ARG A 115 -38.80 52.38 9.42
N HIS A 116 -39.65 51.38 9.18
CA HIS A 116 -41.05 51.58 8.81
C HIS A 116 -41.92 52.04 10.00
N MET A 117 -41.64 51.59 11.23
CA MET A 117 -42.39 52.03 12.42
C MET A 117 -42.01 53.44 12.90
N CYS A 118 -40.78 53.89 12.69
CA CYS A 118 -40.34 55.25 13.06
C CYS A 118 -40.56 56.30 11.96
N GLY A 119 -41.10 55.91 10.79
CA GLY A 119 -41.27 56.76 9.62
C GLY A 119 -42.73 57.04 9.22
N ALA A 120 -43.69 56.84 10.12
CA ALA A 120 -45.10 57.18 9.95
C ALA A 120 -45.54 58.21 11.01
#